data_AF-A0A945UQU8-F1
#
_entry.id   AF-A0A945UQU8-F1
#
_cell.length_a   1.000
_cell.length_b   1.000
_cell.length_c   1.000
_cell.angle_alpha   90.00
_cell.angle_beta   90.00
_cell.angle_gamma   90.00
#
_symmetry.space_group_name_H-M   'P 1'
#
loop_
_entity.id
_entity.type
_entity.pdbx_description
1 polymer ?
#
loop_
_entity_poly.entity_id
_entity_poly.type
_entity_poly.pdbx_seq_one_letter_code
_entity_poly.pdbx_strand_id
1 'polypeptide(L)'
;MMKAPFYGWIVVGCAFVVLFLTYGVQYSFGVFVPAMVDDLGWQRASLGGAFSLYSLVYTGFSLLSGRLTDTLGPRRVIGLGGILLGLGIMATSQITAQWQLYIAYGIVAALGMSTAYIPCNMTVVRWFHRKRGLALGVASCGASCGILAVPMLASYMIAHAGWRVGLLVLGASMFVLINVVARFMVRGPEMKGLLPDGATDASLTDGHDGAPVPDEADGWTLRQARKTVTLWMFLLAFAVVLLTVTVPFVHMPFFARDIGLSAMGGAMAVSVTGLFALLGSIVLGALSDRIGRKAAMVLALSLQLAAFLIFVVANGSVVLYVGAAA
;
A
#
# COMPACT_ATOMS: atom_id res chain seq x y z
N MET A 1 29.22 -11.04 -20.76
CA MET A 1 27.77 -10.85 -20.98
C MET A 1 27.11 -10.61 -19.63
N MET A 2 26.62 -9.40 -19.36
CA MET A 2 25.84 -9.13 -18.15
C MET A 2 24.55 -9.96 -18.22
N LYS A 3 24.38 -10.94 -17.32
CA LYS A 3 23.12 -11.72 -17.23
C LYS A 3 21.99 -10.72 -17.04
N ALA A 4 20.98 -10.76 -17.91
CA ALA A 4 19.80 -9.90 -17.78
C ALA A 4 19.23 -10.07 -16.36
N PRO A 5 18.88 -8.98 -15.66
CA PRO A 5 18.32 -9.07 -14.32
C PRO A 5 17.04 -9.92 -14.33
N PHE A 6 16.86 -10.75 -13.30
CA PHE A 6 15.67 -11.59 -13.14
C PHE A 6 14.39 -10.75 -13.30
N TYR A 7 13.49 -11.17 -14.19
CA TYR A 7 12.30 -10.39 -14.57
C TYR A 7 11.40 -10.04 -13.37
N GLY A 8 11.46 -10.81 -12.28
CA GLY A 8 10.77 -10.48 -11.03
C GLY A 8 11.11 -9.08 -10.49
N TRP A 9 12.32 -8.56 -10.73
CA TRP A 9 12.67 -7.19 -10.31
C TRP A 9 11.99 -6.11 -11.16
N ILE A 10 11.67 -6.40 -12.43
CA ILE A 10 10.83 -5.53 -13.25
C ILE A 10 9.42 -5.50 -12.66
N VAL A 11 8.89 -6.64 -12.23
CA VAL A 11 7.58 -6.72 -11.55
C VAL A 11 7.59 -5.94 -10.24
N VAL A 12 8.67 -5.99 -9.46
CA VAL A 12 8.83 -5.17 -8.24
C VAL A 12 8.86 -3.68 -8.56
N GLY A 13 9.61 -3.26 -9.60
CA GLY A 13 9.61 -1.86 -10.05
C GLY A 13 8.24 -1.40 -10.53
N CYS A 14 7.51 -2.28 -11.22
CA CYS A 14 6.12 -2.03 -11.61
C CYS A 14 5.21 -1.85 -10.38
N ALA A 15 5.35 -2.73 -9.38
CA ALA A 15 4.57 -2.66 -8.15
C ALA A 15 4.89 -1.37 -7.37
N PHE A 16 6.16 -0.98 -7.32
CA PHE A 16 6.61 0.27 -6.73
C PHE A 16 5.89 1.48 -7.34
N VAL A 17 5.86 1.58 -8.68
CA VAL A 17 5.20 2.71 -9.37
C VAL A 17 3.70 2.74 -9.12
N VAL A 18 3.04 1.58 -9.17
CA VAL A 18 1.60 1.51 -8.86
C VAL A 18 1.35 1.94 -7.42
N LEU A 19 2.09 1.39 -6.46
CA LEU A 19 1.96 1.71 -5.04
C LEU A 19 2.22 3.19 -4.75
N PHE A 20 3.24 3.78 -5.38
CA PHE A 20 3.56 5.19 -5.29
C PHE A 20 2.39 6.07 -5.70
N LEU A 21 1.78 5.79 -6.85
CA LEU A 21 0.67 6.59 -7.36
C LEU A 21 -0.60 6.40 -6.53
N THR A 22 -0.94 5.15 -6.21
CA THR A 22 -2.18 4.80 -5.50
C THR A 22 -2.20 5.36 -4.08
N TYR A 23 -1.12 5.14 -3.30
CA TYR A 23 -1.04 5.67 -1.94
C TYR A 23 -0.80 7.17 -1.93
N GLY A 24 0.02 7.69 -2.85
CA GLY A 24 0.30 9.11 -2.92
C GLY A 24 -0.97 9.93 -3.08
N VAL A 25 -1.89 9.54 -3.96
CA VAL A 25 -3.14 10.30 -4.13
C VAL A 25 -4.16 10.04 -3.02
N GLN A 26 -4.26 8.81 -2.51
CA GLN A 26 -5.12 8.54 -1.37
C GLN A 26 -4.79 9.45 -0.18
N TYR A 27 -3.50 9.64 0.13
CA TYR A 27 -3.06 10.52 1.22
C TYR A 27 -3.01 12.00 0.84
N SER A 28 -2.95 12.34 -0.45
CA SER A 28 -3.05 13.73 -0.92
C SER A 28 -4.46 14.31 -0.82
N PHE A 29 -5.50 13.48 -0.69
CA PHE A 29 -6.89 13.97 -0.57
C PHE A 29 -7.06 15.02 0.53
N GLY A 30 -6.42 14.83 1.69
CA GLY A 30 -6.46 15.79 2.79
C GLY A 30 -5.90 17.17 2.46
N VAL A 31 -4.98 17.25 1.49
CA VAL A 31 -4.40 18.52 1.00
C VAL A 31 -5.36 19.26 0.09
N PHE A 32 -6.18 18.54 -0.70
CA PHE A 32 -7.19 19.14 -1.57
C PHE A 32 -8.43 19.63 -0.82
N VAL A 33 -8.75 19.03 0.34
CA VAL A 33 -9.96 19.33 1.11
C VAL A 33 -10.15 20.81 1.42
N PRO A 34 -9.17 21.58 1.97
CA PRO A 34 -9.34 23.00 2.22
C PRO A 34 -9.70 23.80 0.96
N ALA A 35 -8.97 23.59 -0.14
CA ALA A 35 -9.22 24.29 -1.40
C ALA A 35 -10.60 23.97 -2.00
N MET A 36 -11.10 22.75 -1.81
CA MET A 36 -12.45 22.36 -2.22
C MET A 36 -13.53 23.01 -1.36
N VAL A 37 -13.29 23.17 -0.05
CA VAL A 37 -14.21 23.87 0.85
C VAL A 37 -14.32 25.34 0.47
N ASP A 38 -13.19 25.99 0.20
CA ASP A 38 -13.15 27.41 -0.12
C ASP A 38 -13.82 27.73 -1.47
N ASP A 39 -13.70 26.84 -2.47
CA ASP A 39 -14.28 27.01 -3.80
C ASP A 39 -15.76 26.58 -3.90
N LEU A 40 -16.14 25.48 -3.25
CA LEU A 40 -17.50 24.91 -3.36
C LEU A 40 -18.42 25.31 -2.19
N GLY A 41 -17.88 25.90 -1.13
CA GLY A 41 -18.62 26.27 0.08
C GLY A 41 -19.16 25.08 0.88
N TRP A 42 -18.63 23.87 0.67
CA TRP A 42 -19.11 22.66 1.33
C TRP A 42 -18.55 22.47 2.73
N GLN A 43 -19.29 21.77 3.58
CA GLN A 43 -18.82 21.45 4.93
C GLN A 43 -17.73 20.36 4.89
N ARG A 44 -16.70 20.51 5.72
CA ARG A 44 -15.61 19.52 5.86
C ARG A 44 -16.12 18.11 6.17
N ALA A 45 -17.21 18.01 6.94
CA ALA A 45 -17.85 16.73 7.27
C ALA A 45 -18.34 15.96 6.03
N SER A 46 -18.89 16.67 5.02
CA SER A 46 -19.35 16.06 3.77
C SER A 46 -18.17 15.48 2.96
N LEU A 47 -17.06 16.22 2.87
CA LEU A 47 -15.84 15.74 2.20
C LEU A 47 -15.21 14.55 2.94
N GLY A 48 -15.19 14.59 4.29
CA GLY A 48 -14.77 13.47 5.12
C GLY A 48 -15.64 12.22 4.89
N GLY A 49 -16.95 12.40 4.72
CA GLY A 49 -17.88 11.32 4.38
C GLY A 49 -17.54 10.62 3.06
N ALA A 50 -17.09 11.37 2.05
CA ALA A 50 -16.65 10.79 0.78
C ALA A 50 -15.37 9.94 0.94
N PHE A 51 -14.43 10.37 1.77
CA PHE A 51 -13.23 9.58 2.11
C PHE A 51 -13.56 8.32 2.92
N SER A 52 -14.53 8.40 3.83
CA SER A 52 -15.04 7.24 4.56
C SER A 52 -15.68 6.23 3.62
N LEU A 53 -16.50 6.70 2.66
CA LEU A 53 -17.09 5.83 1.63
C LEU A 53 -15.99 5.20 0.76
N TYR A 54 -15.01 5.98 0.34
CA TYR A 54 -13.85 5.48 -0.40
C TYR A 54 -13.16 4.32 0.33
N SER A 55 -12.88 4.52 1.63
CA SER A 55 -12.22 3.52 2.47
C SER A 55 -13.06 2.27 2.64
N LEU A 56 -14.37 2.42 2.82
CA LEU A 56 -15.32 1.31 2.94
C LEU A 56 -15.42 0.49 1.65
N VAL A 57 -15.56 1.15 0.51
CA VAL A 57 -15.67 0.49 -0.81
C VAL A 57 -14.35 -0.22 -1.15
N TYR A 58 -13.22 0.46 -1.00
CA TYR A 58 -11.90 -0.12 -1.24
C TYR A 58 -11.66 -1.38 -0.39
N THR A 59 -11.95 -1.30 0.91
CA THR A 59 -11.75 -2.41 1.85
C THR A 59 -12.75 -3.54 1.61
N GLY A 60 -14.03 -3.23 1.38
CA GLY A 60 -15.06 -4.22 1.11
C GLY A 60 -14.82 -4.96 -0.22
N PHE A 61 -14.30 -4.26 -1.23
CA PHE A 61 -14.00 -4.85 -2.53
C PHE A 61 -12.66 -5.60 -2.58
N SER A 62 -11.85 -5.52 -1.52
CA SER A 62 -10.52 -6.13 -1.46
C SER A 62 -10.52 -7.65 -1.66
N LEU A 63 -11.51 -8.34 -1.08
CA LEU A 63 -11.67 -9.79 -1.24
C LEU A 63 -12.03 -10.15 -2.69
N LEU A 64 -12.84 -9.32 -3.34
CA LEU A 64 -13.31 -9.56 -4.69
C LEU A 64 -12.21 -9.27 -5.72
N SER A 65 -11.43 -8.19 -5.54
CA SER A 65 -10.28 -7.91 -6.39
C SER A 65 -9.22 -9.01 -6.31
N GLY A 66 -9.05 -9.64 -5.13
CA GLY A 66 -8.24 -10.84 -4.97
C GLY A 66 -8.68 -11.98 -5.88
N ARG A 67 -9.97 -12.36 -5.81
CA ARG A 67 -10.54 -13.40 -6.69
C ARG A 67 -10.46 -13.04 -8.17
N LEU A 68 -10.67 -11.77 -8.51
CA LEU A 68 -10.56 -11.29 -9.88
C LEU A 68 -9.13 -11.44 -10.42
N THR A 69 -8.14 -11.25 -9.56
CA THR A 69 -6.72 -11.44 -9.91
C THR A 69 -6.42 -12.89 -10.22
N ASP A 70 -6.97 -13.81 -9.44
CA ASP A 70 -6.77 -15.25 -9.65
C ASP A 70 -7.44 -15.74 -10.93
N THR A 71 -8.55 -15.13 -11.37
CA THR A 71 -9.26 -15.55 -12.58
C THR A 71 -8.79 -14.82 -13.85
N LEU A 72 -8.71 -13.48 -13.83
CA LEU A 72 -8.38 -12.65 -14.99
C LEU A 72 -6.88 -12.39 -15.17
N GLY A 73 -6.09 -12.66 -14.13
CA GLY A 73 -4.66 -12.36 -14.08
C GLY A 73 -4.35 -10.89 -13.73
N PRO A 74 -3.18 -10.61 -13.15
CA PRO A 74 -2.85 -9.30 -12.60
C PRO A 74 -2.78 -8.19 -13.66
N ARG A 75 -2.29 -8.47 -14.88
CA ARG A 75 -2.23 -7.49 -15.96
C ARG A 75 -3.58 -6.83 -16.26
N ARG A 76 -4.65 -7.61 -16.37
CA ARG A 76 -5.98 -7.09 -16.70
C ARG A 76 -6.59 -6.35 -15.53
N VAL A 77 -6.46 -6.90 -14.33
CA VAL A 77 -7.04 -6.32 -13.11
C VAL A 77 -6.36 -4.99 -12.74
N ILE A 78 -5.02 -4.91 -12.80
CA ILE A 78 -4.28 -3.68 -12.56
C ILE A 78 -4.59 -2.62 -13.63
N GLY A 79 -4.70 -3.01 -14.90
CA GLY A 79 -5.10 -2.10 -15.97
C GLY A 79 -6.49 -1.50 -15.75
N LEU A 80 -7.48 -2.35 -15.42
CA LEU A 80 -8.82 -1.89 -15.04
C LEU A 80 -8.76 -0.96 -13.82
N GLY A 81 -7.91 -1.28 -12.84
CA GLY A 81 -7.68 -0.42 -11.67
C GLY A 81 -7.14 0.96 -12.05
N GLY A 82 -6.15 1.02 -12.95
CA GLY A 82 -5.62 2.29 -13.47
C GLY A 82 -6.64 3.12 -14.23
N ILE A 83 -7.51 2.47 -15.02
CA ILE A 83 -8.61 3.14 -15.73
C ILE A 83 -9.61 3.72 -14.74
N LEU A 84 -10.13 2.90 -13.83
CA LEU A 84 -11.15 3.32 -12.86
C LEU A 84 -10.60 4.38 -11.89
N LEU A 85 -9.39 4.19 -11.37
CA LEU A 85 -8.77 5.12 -10.46
C LEU A 85 -8.45 6.45 -11.15
N GLY A 86 -7.85 6.40 -12.35
CA GLY A 86 -7.56 7.60 -13.13
C GLY A 86 -8.82 8.37 -13.51
N LEU A 87 -9.83 7.69 -14.06
CA LEU A 87 -11.11 8.33 -14.43
C LEU A 87 -11.89 8.83 -13.22
N GLY A 88 -11.88 8.10 -12.09
CA GLY A 88 -12.54 8.53 -10.86
C GLY A 88 -11.94 9.82 -10.30
N ILE A 89 -10.60 9.91 -10.27
CA ILE A 89 -9.90 11.13 -9.84
C ILE A 89 -10.09 12.28 -10.85
N MET A 90 -10.02 12.01 -12.15
CA MET A 90 -10.31 13.01 -13.19
C MET A 90 -11.75 13.51 -13.11
N ALA A 91 -12.74 12.64 -12.90
CA ALA A 91 -14.12 13.04 -12.71
C ALA A 91 -14.29 13.88 -11.43
N THR A 92 -13.52 13.58 -10.38
CA THR A 92 -13.48 14.38 -9.14
C THR A 92 -13.02 15.82 -9.40
N SER A 93 -12.16 16.06 -10.40
CA SER A 93 -11.73 17.41 -10.77
C SER A 93 -12.83 18.30 -11.36
N GLN A 94 -13.91 17.70 -11.86
CA GLN A 94 -15.00 18.40 -12.56
C GLN A 94 -16.30 18.45 -11.76
N ILE A 95 -16.24 18.14 -10.46
CA ILE A 95 -17.45 18.10 -9.64
C ILE A 95 -18.01 19.51 -9.41
N THR A 96 -19.33 19.58 -9.44
CA THR A 96 -20.14 20.76 -9.11
C THR A 96 -21.15 20.47 -8.01
N ALA A 97 -21.46 19.19 -7.75
CA ALA A 97 -22.41 18.76 -6.73
C ALA A 97 -21.83 17.69 -5.80
N GLN A 98 -22.23 17.71 -4.52
CA GLN A 98 -21.68 16.82 -3.49
C GLN A 98 -21.82 15.34 -3.85
N TRP A 99 -22.98 14.92 -4.38
CA TRP A 99 -23.21 13.52 -4.75
C TRP A 99 -22.23 13.01 -5.81
N GLN A 100 -21.72 13.88 -6.69
CA GLN A 100 -20.74 13.51 -7.71
C GLN A 100 -19.41 13.10 -7.06
N LEU A 101 -19.03 13.73 -5.95
CA LEU A 101 -17.84 13.35 -5.18
C LEU A 101 -17.97 11.93 -4.61
N TYR A 102 -19.13 11.60 -4.04
CA TYR A 102 -19.37 10.26 -3.48
C TYR A 102 -19.30 9.18 -4.57
N ILE A 103 -19.77 9.47 -5.78
CA ILE A 103 -19.71 8.51 -6.89
C ILE A 103 -18.30 8.45 -7.48
N ALA A 104 -17.74 9.58 -7.93
CA ALA A 104 -16.46 9.63 -8.63
C ALA A 104 -15.29 9.22 -7.73
N TYR A 105 -15.21 9.81 -6.54
CA TYR A 105 -14.17 9.50 -5.57
C TYR A 105 -14.55 8.28 -4.73
N GLY A 106 -15.69 8.35 -4.02
CA GLY A 106 -16.08 7.35 -3.03
C GLY A 106 -16.31 5.94 -3.60
N ILE A 107 -16.74 5.82 -4.85
CA ILE A 107 -17.02 4.51 -5.48
C ILE A 107 -16.03 4.21 -6.60
N VAL A 108 -15.99 5.03 -7.65
CA VAL A 108 -15.22 4.71 -8.88
C VAL A 108 -13.72 4.67 -8.58
N ALA A 109 -13.17 5.70 -7.95
CA ALA A 109 -11.76 5.72 -7.56
C ALA A 109 -11.44 4.61 -6.54
N ALA A 110 -12.35 4.35 -5.58
CA ALA A 110 -12.16 3.29 -4.57
C ALA A 110 -12.08 1.87 -5.17
N LEU A 111 -12.93 1.57 -6.17
CA LEU A 111 -12.87 0.31 -6.92
C LEU A 111 -11.55 0.20 -7.70
N GLY A 112 -11.11 1.30 -8.30
CA GLY A 112 -9.82 1.40 -8.99
C GLY A 112 -8.64 1.14 -8.05
N MET A 113 -8.65 1.74 -6.86
CA MET A 113 -7.66 1.51 -5.81
C MET A 113 -7.56 0.03 -5.43
N SER A 114 -8.70 -0.61 -5.19
CA SER A 114 -8.76 -2.02 -4.77
C SER A 114 -8.17 -2.96 -5.82
N THR A 115 -8.47 -2.69 -7.08
CA THR A 115 -8.02 -3.49 -8.22
C THR A 115 -6.61 -3.14 -8.70
N ALA A 116 -6.04 -1.99 -8.33
CA ALA A 116 -4.64 -1.67 -8.60
C ALA A 116 -3.70 -2.19 -7.50
N TYR A 117 -4.06 -2.00 -6.23
CA TYR A 117 -3.19 -2.29 -5.08
C TYR A 117 -2.99 -3.79 -4.81
N ILE A 118 -4.09 -4.52 -4.72
CA ILE A 118 -4.12 -5.90 -4.22
C ILE A 118 -3.39 -6.88 -5.15
N PRO A 119 -3.59 -6.80 -6.49
CA PRO A 119 -2.89 -7.70 -7.40
C PRO A 119 -1.37 -7.47 -7.42
N CYS A 120 -0.89 -6.25 -7.16
CA CYS A 120 0.54 -5.94 -7.16
C CYS A 120 1.26 -6.77 -6.09
N ASN A 121 0.77 -6.77 -4.86
CA ASN A 121 1.35 -7.53 -3.75
C ASN A 121 1.34 -9.03 -4.02
N MET A 122 0.22 -9.57 -4.51
CA MET A 122 0.12 -10.99 -4.86
C MET A 122 1.07 -11.41 -5.97
N THR A 123 1.22 -10.56 -7.00
CA THR A 123 2.12 -10.86 -8.13
C THR A 123 3.56 -10.90 -7.65
N VAL A 124 4.00 -9.94 -6.83
CA VAL A 124 5.36 -9.94 -6.27
C VAL A 124 5.65 -11.21 -5.47
N VAL A 125 4.71 -11.67 -4.64
CA VAL A 125 4.87 -12.91 -3.84
C VAL A 125 4.98 -14.15 -4.71
N ARG A 126 4.30 -14.19 -5.87
CA ARG A 126 4.39 -15.32 -6.82
C ARG A 126 5.74 -15.40 -7.53
N TRP A 127 6.41 -14.26 -7.77
CA TRP A 127 7.69 -14.23 -8.50
C TRP A 127 8.91 -14.60 -7.66
N PHE A 128 8.86 -14.36 -6.36
CA PHE A 128 9.96 -14.64 -5.45
C PHE A 128 9.59 -15.78 -4.51
N HIS A 129 10.51 -16.69 -4.19
CA HIS A 129 10.34 -17.65 -3.09
C HIS A 129 11.33 -17.32 -1.95
N ARG A 130 12.62 -17.22 -2.27
CA ARG A 130 13.68 -16.95 -1.31
C ARG A 130 13.73 -15.49 -0.83
N LYS A 131 13.50 -14.53 -1.72
CA LYS A 131 13.59 -13.07 -1.44
C LYS A 131 12.23 -12.37 -1.35
N ARG A 132 11.17 -13.08 -0.94
CA ARG A 132 9.78 -12.57 -0.90
C ARG A 132 9.65 -11.30 -0.06
N GLY A 133 10.27 -11.28 1.13
CA GLY A 133 10.19 -10.18 2.07
C GLY A 133 10.93 -8.95 1.56
N LEU A 134 12.14 -9.12 1.03
CA LEU A 134 12.87 -8.02 0.39
C LEU A 134 12.09 -7.45 -0.81
N ALA A 135 11.55 -8.30 -1.67
CA ALA A 135 10.80 -7.87 -2.86
C ALA A 135 9.54 -7.08 -2.48
N LEU A 136 8.78 -7.54 -1.48
CA LEU A 136 7.63 -6.81 -0.94
C LEU A 136 8.05 -5.50 -0.24
N GLY A 137 9.17 -5.52 0.49
CA GLY A 137 9.71 -4.33 1.16
C GLY A 137 10.06 -3.23 0.15
N VAL A 138 10.79 -3.59 -0.92
CA VAL A 138 11.13 -2.67 -2.01
C VAL A 138 9.87 -2.18 -2.71
N ALA A 139 8.89 -3.04 -3.02
CA ALA A 139 7.62 -2.59 -3.60
C ALA A 139 6.88 -1.60 -2.67
N SER A 140 6.81 -1.90 -1.38
CA SER A 140 6.13 -1.08 -0.36
C SER A 140 6.79 0.29 -0.17
N CYS A 141 8.10 0.41 -0.43
CA CYS A 141 8.77 1.71 -0.47
C CYS A 141 8.12 2.67 -1.47
N GLY A 142 7.53 2.16 -2.55
CA GLY A 142 6.75 2.96 -3.49
C GLY A 142 5.64 3.72 -2.78
N ALA A 143 4.86 3.03 -1.94
CA ALA A 143 3.78 3.64 -1.17
C ALA A 143 4.30 4.74 -0.24
N SER A 144 5.35 4.47 0.54
CA SER A 144 5.95 5.46 1.45
C SER A 144 6.48 6.69 0.70
N CYS A 145 7.19 6.49 -0.41
CA CYS A 145 7.65 7.60 -1.27
C CYS A 145 6.47 8.38 -1.85
N GLY A 146 5.38 7.71 -2.22
CA GLY A 146 4.16 8.34 -2.73
C GLY A 146 3.50 9.23 -1.68
N ILE A 147 3.36 8.74 -0.45
CA ILE A 147 2.79 9.48 0.68
C ILE A 147 3.61 10.75 1.00
N LEU A 148 4.92 10.74 0.77
CA LEU A 148 5.77 11.92 0.98
C LEU A 148 5.75 12.89 -0.20
N ALA A 149 5.92 12.38 -1.42
CA ALA A 149 6.15 13.22 -2.60
C ALA A 149 4.84 13.79 -3.20
N VAL A 150 3.77 12.99 -3.26
CA VAL A 150 2.55 13.39 -3.98
C VAL A 150 1.78 14.51 -3.25
N PRO A 151 1.64 14.52 -1.90
CA PRO A 151 1.02 15.64 -1.20
C PRO A 151 1.78 16.97 -1.35
N MET A 152 3.11 16.93 -1.44
CA MET A 152 3.94 18.11 -1.73
C MET A 152 3.68 18.63 -3.15
N LEU A 153 3.65 17.73 -4.13
CA LEU A 153 3.31 18.06 -5.50
C LEU A 153 1.88 18.62 -5.59
N ALA A 154 0.92 18.01 -4.90
CA ALA A 154 -0.47 18.47 -4.83
C ALA A 154 -0.56 19.89 -4.26
N SER A 155 0.13 20.17 -3.14
CA SER A 155 0.20 21.52 -2.55
C SER A 155 0.73 22.55 -3.55
N TYR A 156 1.82 22.22 -4.24
CA TYR A 156 2.41 23.09 -5.27
C TYR A 156 1.43 23.36 -6.43
N MET A 157 0.75 22.32 -6.91
CA MET A 157 -0.24 22.44 -7.98
C MET A 157 -1.46 23.26 -7.57
N ILE A 158 -1.95 23.09 -6.33
CA ILE A 158 -3.06 23.88 -5.80
C ILE A 158 -2.69 25.36 -5.78
N ALA A 159 -1.47 25.70 -5.34
CA ALA A 159 -1.02 27.08 -5.26
C ALA A 159 -0.90 27.80 -6.62
N HIS A 160 -0.58 27.07 -7.71
CA HIS A 160 -0.31 27.68 -9.03
C HIS A 160 -1.42 27.47 -10.06
N ALA A 161 -2.13 26.35 -10.00
CA ALA A 161 -3.12 25.93 -11.01
C ALA A 161 -4.49 25.57 -10.42
N GLY A 162 -4.61 25.57 -9.08
CA GLY A 162 -5.83 25.20 -8.38
C GLY A 162 -6.04 23.68 -8.26
N TRP A 163 -7.01 23.31 -7.41
CA TRP A 163 -7.28 21.92 -7.06
C TRP A 163 -7.84 21.10 -8.22
N ARG A 164 -8.65 21.70 -9.10
CA ARG A 164 -9.23 21.02 -10.26
C ARG A 164 -8.13 20.54 -11.22
N VAL A 165 -7.21 21.41 -11.60
CA VAL A 165 -6.07 21.04 -12.46
C VAL A 165 -5.16 20.04 -11.75
N GLY A 166 -4.94 20.22 -10.45
CA GLY A 166 -4.22 19.26 -9.59
C GLY A 166 -4.75 17.83 -9.71
N LEU A 167 -6.05 17.65 -9.46
CA LEU A 167 -6.71 16.35 -9.55
C LEU A 167 -6.73 15.81 -10.99
N LEU A 168 -6.93 16.67 -12.00
CA LEU A 168 -6.93 16.25 -13.40
C LEU A 168 -5.57 15.65 -13.81
N VAL A 169 -4.47 16.33 -13.49
CA VAL A 169 -3.11 15.86 -13.81
C VAL A 169 -2.78 14.59 -13.04
N LEU A 170 -3.10 14.52 -11.74
CA LEU A 170 -2.88 13.32 -10.94
C LEU A 170 -3.67 12.13 -11.49
N GLY A 171 -4.95 12.33 -11.80
CA GLY A 171 -5.81 11.30 -12.40
C GLY A 171 -5.32 10.85 -13.78
N ALA A 172 -4.90 11.78 -14.64
CA ALA A 172 -4.33 11.46 -15.95
C ALA A 172 -3.00 10.69 -15.81
N SER A 173 -2.14 11.08 -14.86
CA SER A 173 -0.88 10.39 -14.58
C SER A 173 -1.13 8.94 -14.16
N MET A 174 -2.14 8.69 -13.33
CA MET A 174 -2.53 7.33 -12.94
C MET A 174 -3.09 6.54 -14.10
N PHE A 175 -4.00 7.15 -14.87
CA PHE A 175 -4.59 6.51 -16.04
C PHE A 175 -3.49 6.03 -17.00
N VAL A 176 -2.50 6.86 -17.30
CA VAL A 176 -1.43 6.51 -18.23
C VAL A 176 -0.43 5.55 -17.59
N LEU A 177 0.18 5.93 -16.46
CA LEU A 177 1.30 5.19 -15.88
C LEU A 177 0.88 3.81 -15.38
N ILE A 178 -0.24 3.69 -14.67
CA ILE A 178 -0.69 2.38 -14.16
C ILE A 178 -1.01 1.44 -15.33
N ASN A 179 -1.64 1.93 -16.41
CA ASN A 179 -1.93 1.10 -17.58
C ASN A 179 -0.68 0.70 -18.38
N VAL A 180 0.31 1.59 -18.48
CA VAL A 180 1.61 1.26 -19.10
C VAL A 180 2.30 0.17 -18.28
N VAL A 181 2.39 0.36 -16.97
CA VAL A 181 3.08 -0.54 -16.04
C VAL A 181 2.35 -1.89 -15.93
N ALA A 182 1.01 -1.90 -16.00
CA ALA A 182 0.20 -3.11 -16.01
C ALA A 182 0.57 -4.06 -17.17
N ARG A 183 1.07 -3.55 -18.30
CA ARG A 183 1.50 -4.41 -19.43
C ARG A 183 2.70 -5.29 -19.08
N PHE A 184 3.54 -4.83 -18.14
CA PHE A 184 4.75 -5.53 -17.69
C PHE A 184 4.49 -6.44 -16.47
N MET A 185 3.34 -6.30 -15.81
CA MET A 185 2.87 -7.15 -14.70
C MET A 185 2.45 -8.55 -15.19
N VAL A 186 3.41 -9.45 -15.31
CA VAL A 186 3.18 -10.85 -15.72
C VAL A 186 2.81 -11.71 -14.51
N ARG A 187 1.82 -12.60 -14.67
CA ARG A 187 1.21 -13.39 -13.58
C ARG A 187 2.18 -14.22 -12.74
N GLY A 188 3.17 -14.83 -13.39
CA GLY A 188 4.12 -15.70 -12.75
C GLY A 188 5.31 -16.00 -13.66
N PRO A 189 6.39 -16.54 -13.10
CA PRO A 189 7.63 -16.82 -13.82
C PRO A 189 7.43 -17.89 -14.91
N GLU A 190 6.50 -18.84 -14.70
CA GLU A 190 6.12 -19.89 -15.67
C GLU A 190 5.73 -19.33 -17.05
N MET A 191 5.00 -18.21 -17.08
CA MET A 191 4.58 -17.54 -18.31
C MET A 191 5.75 -16.94 -19.12
N LYS A 192 6.94 -16.88 -18.51
CA LYS A 192 8.20 -16.44 -19.13
C LYS A 192 9.18 -17.61 -19.29
N GLY A 193 8.76 -18.86 -19.03
CA GLY A 193 9.64 -20.02 -19.00
C GLY A 193 10.70 -19.93 -17.89
N LEU A 194 10.43 -19.16 -16.83
CA LEU A 194 11.32 -18.98 -15.69
C LEU A 194 10.77 -19.74 -14.48
N LEU A 195 11.66 -20.13 -13.58
CA LEU A 195 11.31 -20.62 -12.26
C LEU A 195 11.22 -19.46 -11.25
N PRO A 196 10.42 -19.59 -10.17
CA PRO A 196 10.44 -18.63 -9.06
C PRO A 196 11.83 -18.48 -8.44
N ASP A 197 12.16 -17.29 -7.92
CA ASP A 197 13.48 -17.03 -7.34
C ASP A 197 13.79 -18.01 -6.19
N GLY A 198 14.78 -18.88 -6.42
CA GLY A 198 15.22 -19.90 -5.47
C GLY A 198 14.74 -21.33 -5.77
N ALA A 199 13.96 -21.56 -6.83
CA ALA A 199 13.66 -22.91 -7.32
C ALA A 199 14.77 -23.43 -8.25
N THR A 200 15.20 -24.68 -8.04
CA THR A 200 16.25 -25.37 -8.82
C THR A 200 15.58 -26.36 -9.78
N ASP A 201 16.15 -26.63 -10.96
CA ASP A 201 15.63 -27.60 -11.96
C ASP A 201 15.32 -29.00 -11.40
N ALA A 202 15.91 -29.37 -10.25
CA ALA A 202 15.62 -30.61 -9.54
C ALA A 202 14.13 -30.80 -9.17
N SER A 203 13.33 -29.73 -9.08
CA SER A 203 11.88 -29.83 -8.85
C SER A 203 11.07 -30.24 -10.09
N LEU A 204 11.69 -30.32 -11.28
CA LEU A 204 11.04 -30.74 -12.53
C LEU A 204 11.55 -32.09 -13.06
N THR A 205 12.68 -32.61 -12.57
CA THR A 205 13.26 -33.88 -13.05
C THR A 205 12.73 -35.14 -12.35
N ASP A 206 11.99 -35.00 -11.24
CA ASP A 206 11.29 -36.13 -10.59
C ASP A 206 9.91 -36.43 -11.22
N GLY A 207 9.75 -36.12 -12.51
CA GLY A 207 8.48 -36.21 -13.24
C GLY A 207 8.41 -37.28 -14.34
N HIS A 208 9.38 -38.20 -14.44
CA HIS A 208 9.33 -39.29 -15.44
C HIS A 208 9.10 -40.71 -14.88
N ASP A 209 8.96 -40.87 -13.56
CA ASP A 209 8.50 -42.14 -12.98
C ASP A 209 7.45 -41.86 -11.91
N GLY A 210 6.16 -41.87 -12.30
CA GLY A 210 5.01 -42.34 -11.51
C GLY A 210 4.81 -41.87 -10.05
N ALA A 211 5.56 -40.90 -9.54
CA ALA A 211 5.44 -40.37 -8.20
C ALA A 211 4.83 -38.97 -8.30
N PRO A 212 3.70 -38.70 -7.63
CA PRO A 212 3.08 -37.39 -7.69
C PRO A 212 4.06 -36.39 -7.06
N VAL A 213 4.51 -35.43 -7.88
CA VAL A 213 5.01 -34.14 -7.43
C VAL A 213 4.10 -33.70 -6.28
N PRO A 214 4.62 -33.38 -5.08
CA PRO A 214 3.79 -32.83 -4.02
C PRO A 214 3.27 -31.50 -4.53
N ASP A 215 2.05 -31.59 -5.04
CA ASP A 215 1.23 -30.51 -5.53
C ASP A 215 1.24 -29.44 -4.44
N GLU A 216 1.60 -28.19 -4.76
CA GLU A 216 1.25 -27.01 -3.95
C GLU A 216 -0.30 -26.82 -3.89
N ALA A 217 -1.08 -27.87 -4.14
CA ALA A 217 -2.52 -27.96 -4.02
C ALA A 217 -3.03 -28.05 -2.58
N ASP A 218 -2.17 -28.12 -1.57
CA ASP A 218 -2.58 -28.09 -0.15
C ASP A 218 -2.69 -26.67 0.43
N GLY A 219 -3.10 -25.72 -0.41
CA GLY A 219 -3.61 -24.43 0.05
C GLY A 219 -4.96 -24.59 0.73
N TRP A 220 -5.11 -24.07 1.95
CA TRP A 220 -6.40 -24.12 2.65
C TRP A 220 -7.44 -23.32 1.88
N THR A 221 -8.58 -23.93 1.57
CA THR A 221 -9.73 -23.18 1.05
C THR A 221 -10.19 -22.16 2.10
N LEU A 222 -10.81 -21.04 1.68
CA LEU A 222 -11.33 -20.02 2.62
C LEU A 222 -12.21 -20.64 3.74
N ARG A 223 -13.00 -21.66 3.40
CA ARG A 223 -13.86 -22.38 4.36
C ARG A 223 -13.05 -23.18 5.38
N GLN A 224 -11.95 -23.81 4.97
CA GLN A 224 -11.04 -24.49 5.88
C GLN A 224 -10.26 -23.46 6.72
N ALA A 225 -9.75 -22.40 6.10
CA ALA A 225 -8.95 -21.37 6.77
C ALA A 225 -9.71 -20.70 7.92
N ARG A 226 -11.02 -20.42 7.78
CA ARG A 226 -11.83 -19.80 8.85
C ARG A 226 -11.92 -20.63 10.12
N LYS A 227 -11.71 -21.95 10.01
CA LYS A 227 -11.74 -22.87 11.16
C LYS A 227 -10.42 -22.88 11.92
N THR A 228 -9.39 -22.19 11.44
CA THR A 228 -8.10 -22.12 12.14
C THR A 228 -8.02 -20.99 13.14
N VAL A 229 -7.41 -21.29 14.28
CA VAL A 229 -6.97 -20.26 15.23
C VAL A 229 -5.89 -19.37 14.58
N THR A 230 -5.05 -19.92 13.70
CA THR A 230 -3.99 -19.19 12.99
C THR A 230 -4.53 -18.00 12.19
N LEU A 231 -5.62 -18.17 11.44
CA LEU A 231 -6.23 -17.06 10.70
C LEU A 231 -6.72 -15.96 11.65
N TRP A 232 -7.41 -16.33 12.73
CA TRP A 232 -7.96 -15.37 13.68
C TRP A 232 -6.88 -14.64 14.48
N MET A 233 -5.80 -15.32 14.88
CA MET A 233 -4.63 -14.69 15.48
C MET A 233 -3.96 -13.70 14.51
N PHE A 234 -3.88 -14.05 13.22
CA PHE A 234 -3.31 -13.17 12.21
C PHE A 234 -4.19 -11.93 11.97
N LEU A 235 -5.51 -12.11 11.90
CA LEU A 235 -6.47 -11.00 11.80
C LEU A 235 -6.42 -10.08 13.02
N LEU A 236 -6.35 -10.65 14.23
CA LEU A 236 -6.22 -9.88 15.47
C LEU A 236 -4.91 -9.10 15.48
N ALA A 237 -3.79 -9.74 15.14
CA ALA A 237 -2.50 -9.06 15.07
C ALA A 237 -2.53 -7.91 14.05
N PHE A 238 -3.13 -8.13 12.88
CA PHE A 238 -3.28 -7.07 11.88
C PHE A 238 -4.16 -5.92 12.37
N ALA A 239 -5.27 -6.21 13.07
CA ALA A 239 -6.14 -5.19 13.66
C ALA A 239 -5.41 -4.37 14.74
N VAL A 240 -4.64 -5.04 15.62
CA VAL A 240 -3.82 -4.37 16.63
C VAL A 240 -2.77 -3.48 15.98
N VAL A 241 -2.06 -3.97 14.96
CA VAL A 241 -1.08 -3.18 14.18
C VAL A 241 -1.74 -1.95 13.54
N LEU A 242 -2.94 -2.11 12.97
CA LEU A 242 -3.65 -1.00 12.34
C LEU A 242 -3.99 0.12 13.34
N LEU A 243 -4.48 -0.24 14.53
CA LEU A 243 -4.78 0.71 15.60
C LEU A 243 -3.52 1.43 16.09
N THR A 244 -2.47 0.65 16.32
CA THR A 244 -1.19 1.15 16.86
C THR A 244 -0.39 1.99 15.86
N VAL A 245 -0.65 1.88 14.55
CA VAL A 245 -0.10 2.80 13.54
C VAL A 245 -0.97 4.04 13.37
N THR A 246 -2.29 3.88 13.25
CA THR A 246 -3.20 4.99 12.93
C THR A 246 -3.35 6.00 14.06
N VAL A 247 -3.42 5.55 15.32
CA VAL A 247 -3.62 6.43 16.47
C VAL A 247 -2.44 7.39 16.67
N PRO A 248 -1.17 6.93 16.79
CA PRO A 248 -0.04 7.84 16.86
C PRO A 248 0.03 8.74 15.63
N PHE A 249 -0.15 8.20 14.42
CA PHE A 249 -0.04 9.00 13.19
C PHE A 249 -0.95 10.25 13.19
N VAL A 250 -2.18 10.14 13.71
CA VAL A 250 -3.12 11.28 13.80
C VAL A 250 -2.86 12.14 15.03
N HIS A 251 -2.54 11.53 16.17
CA HIS A 251 -2.49 12.24 17.46
C HIS A 251 -1.10 12.75 17.85
N MET A 252 -0.03 12.36 17.15
CA MET A 252 1.35 12.75 17.47
C MET A 252 1.56 14.27 17.55
N PRO A 253 1.00 15.08 16.62
CA PRO A 253 1.14 16.54 16.71
C PRO A 253 0.46 17.15 17.93
N PHE A 254 -0.64 16.54 18.42
CA PHE A 254 -1.33 16.97 19.64
C PHE A 254 -0.54 16.56 20.87
N PHE A 255 -0.11 15.30 20.94
CA PHE A 255 0.72 14.80 22.03
C PHE A 255 2.02 15.60 22.18
N ALA A 256 2.66 15.96 21.07
CA ALA A 256 3.85 16.83 21.08
C ALA A 256 3.56 18.19 21.74
N ARG A 257 2.39 18.79 21.52
CA ARG A 257 2.00 20.05 22.18
C ARG A 257 1.74 19.86 23.67
N ASP A 258 1.11 18.76 24.05
CA ASP A 258 0.80 18.45 25.45
C ASP A 258 2.08 18.31 26.30
N ILE A 259 3.17 17.80 25.70
CA ILE A 259 4.49 17.72 26.33
C ILE A 259 5.35 18.99 26.12
N GLY A 260 4.74 20.10 25.68
CA GLY A 260 5.38 21.41 25.56
C GLY A 260 6.20 21.66 24.29
N LEU A 261 6.12 20.80 23.28
CA LEU A 261 6.80 21.00 21.99
C LEU A 261 5.99 21.87 21.03
N SER A 262 6.68 22.47 20.08
CA SER A 262 6.06 23.23 19.01
C SER A 262 5.30 22.31 18.03
N ALA A 263 4.37 22.90 17.27
CA ALA A 263 3.70 22.20 16.17
C ALA A 263 4.70 21.61 15.15
N MET A 264 5.84 22.29 14.95
CA MET A 264 6.93 21.81 14.10
C MET A 264 7.58 20.54 14.68
N GLY A 265 7.77 20.48 16.01
CA GLY A 265 8.29 19.28 16.67
C GLY A 265 7.38 18.07 16.49
N GLY A 266 6.06 18.26 16.60
CA GLY A 266 5.08 17.21 16.31
C GLY A 266 5.11 16.73 14.85
N ALA A 267 5.23 17.66 13.89
CA ALA A 267 5.35 17.33 12.47
C ALA A 267 6.66 16.58 12.15
N MET A 268 7.76 16.93 12.82
CA MET A 268 9.03 16.21 12.71
C MET A 268 8.90 14.77 13.22
N ALA A 269 8.20 14.52 14.33
CA ALA A 269 7.98 13.17 14.84
C ALA A 269 7.24 12.29 13.82
N VAL A 270 6.16 12.80 13.21
CA VAL A 270 5.44 12.09 12.13
C VAL A 270 6.35 11.81 10.93
N SER A 271 7.21 12.76 10.58
CA SER A 271 8.18 12.61 9.48
C SER A 271 9.23 11.53 9.78
N VAL A 272 9.71 11.44 11.02
CA VAL A 272 10.61 10.38 11.49
C VAL A 272 9.93 9.02 11.38
N THR A 273 8.69 8.89 11.82
CA THR A 273 7.91 7.64 11.65
C THR A 273 7.79 7.25 10.18
N GLY A 274 7.51 8.20 9.28
CA GLY A 274 7.47 7.94 7.85
C GLY A 274 8.79 7.43 7.27
N LEU A 275 9.91 8.06 7.66
CA LEU A 275 11.25 7.67 7.21
C LEU A 275 11.65 6.27 7.70
N PHE A 276 11.41 5.97 8.99
CA PHE A 276 11.74 4.67 9.55
C PHE A 276 10.76 3.58 9.11
N ALA A 277 9.51 3.89 8.79
CA ALA A 277 8.61 2.96 8.13
C ALA A 277 9.12 2.56 6.74
N LEU A 278 9.65 3.53 5.97
CA LEU A 278 10.28 3.28 4.67
C LEU A 278 11.50 2.35 4.84
N LEU A 279 12.45 2.71 5.70
CA LEU A 279 13.66 1.90 5.95
C LEU A 279 13.32 0.52 6.53
N GLY A 280 12.40 0.49 7.48
CA GLY A 280 11.91 -0.72 8.15
C GLY A 280 11.28 -1.70 7.18
N SER A 281 10.54 -1.24 6.17
CA SER A 281 9.96 -2.12 5.16
C SER A 281 11.01 -2.93 4.39
N ILE A 282 12.16 -2.31 4.07
CA ILE A 282 13.29 -2.99 3.41
C ILE A 282 14.04 -3.87 4.40
N VAL A 283 14.43 -3.31 5.55
CA VAL A 283 15.29 -3.99 6.53
C VAL A 283 14.57 -5.18 7.15
N LEU A 284 13.35 -5.00 7.66
CA LEU A 284 12.55 -6.10 8.21
C LEU A 284 12.10 -7.07 7.12
N GLY A 285 11.83 -6.59 5.89
CA GLY A 285 11.54 -7.47 4.75
C GLY A 285 12.71 -8.43 4.46
N ALA A 286 13.93 -7.89 4.36
CA ALA A 286 15.14 -8.67 4.14
C ALA A 286 15.49 -9.57 5.33
N LEU A 287 15.32 -9.06 6.56
CA LEU A 287 15.55 -9.83 7.77
C LEU A 287 14.57 -11.00 7.89
N SER A 288 13.30 -10.77 7.53
CA SER A 288 12.24 -11.78 7.51
C SER A 288 12.55 -12.94 6.57
N ASP A 289 13.29 -12.70 5.49
CA ASP A 289 13.78 -13.75 4.59
C ASP A 289 14.86 -14.64 5.24
N ARG A 290 15.55 -14.15 6.28
CA ARG A 290 16.62 -14.87 6.99
C ARG A 290 16.15 -15.55 8.27
N ILE A 291 15.39 -14.84 9.12
CA ILE A 291 14.96 -15.33 10.43
C ILE A 291 13.58 -16.02 10.40
N GLY A 292 12.91 -15.99 9.25
CA GLY A 292 11.55 -16.52 9.07
C GLY A 292 10.45 -15.51 9.41
N ARG A 293 9.26 -15.75 8.85
CA ARG A 293 8.10 -14.82 8.92
C ARG A 293 7.59 -14.60 10.35
N LYS A 294 7.47 -15.68 11.13
CA LYS A 294 6.96 -15.62 12.51
C LYS A 294 7.89 -14.82 13.42
N ALA A 295 9.20 -15.06 13.34
CA ALA A 295 10.17 -14.32 14.15
C ALA A 295 10.21 -12.84 13.78
N ALA A 296 10.16 -12.51 12.49
CA ALA A 296 10.08 -11.12 12.04
C ALA A 296 8.81 -10.41 12.50
N MET A 297 7.67 -11.10 12.49
CA MET A 297 6.40 -10.55 12.99
C MET A 297 6.45 -10.30 14.50
N VAL A 298 7.01 -11.23 15.29
CA VAL A 298 7.21 -11.03 16.73
C VAL A 298 8.14 -9.84 16.98
N LEU A 299 9.25 -9.74 16.25
CA LEU A 299 10.18 -8.61 16.35
C LEU A 299 9.47 -7.27 16.07
N ALA A 300 8.67 -7.19 15.00
CA ALA A 300 7.94 -5.98 14.65
C ALA A 300 6.93 -5.58 15.75
N LEU A 301 6.18 -6.57 16.28
CA LEU A 301 5.24 -6.32 17.38
C LEU A 301 5.95 -5.91 18.69
N SER A 302 7.13 -6.47 18.97
CA SER A 302 7.95 -6.10 20.12
C SER A 302 8.52 -4.69 19.99
N LEU A 303 8.98 -4.29 18.80
CA LEU A 303 9.41 -2.91 18.52
C LEU A 303 8.26 -1.92 18.68
N GLN A 304 7.08 -2.27 18.19
CA GLN A 304 5.89 -1.45 18.35
C GLN A 304 5.49 -1.30 19.83
N LEU A 305 5.53 -2.38 20.62
CA LEU A 305 5.31 -2.29 22.07
C LEU A 305 6.35 -1.39 22.74
N ALA A 306 7.62 -1.50 22.37
CA ALA A 306 8.68 -0.63 22.89
C ALA A 306 8.44 0.84 22.53
N ALA A 307 8.01 1.14 21.29
CA ALA A 307 7.65 2.49 20.86
C ALA A 307 6.57 3.12 21.76
N PHE A 308 5.50 2.36 22.07
CA PHE A 308 4.46 2.82 22.99
C PHE A 308 4.96 3.03 24.42
N LEU A 309 5.80 2.14 24.93
CA LEU A 309 6.42 2.34 26.25
C LEU A 309 7.30 3.59 26.28
N ILE A 310 8.00 3.90 25.18
CA ILE A 310 8.79 5.12 25.04
C ILE A 310 7.89 6.35 25.01
N PHE A 311 6.74 6.31 24.33
CA PHE A 311 5.78 7.41 24.33
C PHE A 311 5.21 7.72 25.72
N VAL A 312 4.99 6.71 26.57
CA VAL A 312 4.50 6.90 27.94
C VAL A 312 5.45 7.75 28.78
N VAL A 313 6.76 7.67 28.53
CA VAL A 313 7.80 8.42 29.27
C VAL A 313 8.32 9.64 28.49
N ALA A 314 7.72 9.97 27.34
CA ALA A 314 8.17 11.05 26.49
C ALA A 314 7.87 12.41 27.11
N ASN A 315 8.91 13.07 27.64
CA ASN A 315 8.84 14.42 28.23
C ASN A 315 9.59 15.48 27.41
N GLY A 316 10.01 15.14 26.19
CA GLY A 316 10.80 16.04 25.34
C GLY A 316 11.02 15.48 23.94
N SER A 317 11.61 16.29 23.07
CA SER A 317 11.76 16.01 21.64
C SER A 317 12.56 14.73 21.34
N VAL A 318 13.65 14.49 22.08
CA VAL A 318 14.51 13.31 21.85
C VAL A 318 13.75 12.02 22.09
N VAL A 319 13.07 11.89 23.23
CA VAL A 319 12.33 10.67 23.58
C VAL A 319 11.15 10.46 22.63
N LEU A 320 10.47 11.55 22.25
CA LEU A 320 9.41 11.49 21.24
C LEU A 320 9.91 10.98 19.89
N TYR A 321 11.06 11.46 19.41
CA TYR A 321 11.61 11.05 18.12
C TYR A 321 12.18 9.62 18.14
N VAL A 322 12.72 9.18 19.28
CA VAL A 322 13.15 7.79 19.45
C VAL A 322 11.93 6.85 19.41
N GLY A 323 10.84 7.19 20.10
CA GLY A 323 9.59 6.44 20.00
C GLY A 323 8.98 6.49 18.60
N ALA A 324 9.12 7.61 17.89
CA ALA A 324 8.66 7.77 16.51
C ALA A 324 9.44 6.91 15.51
N ALA A 325 10.71 6.62 15.78
CA ALA A 325 11.60 5.85 14.90
C ALA A 325 11.48 4.33 15.08
N ALA A 326 11.00 3.88 16.25
CA ALA A 326 10.82 2.48 16.61
C ALA A 326 9.54 1.88 16.04
#